data_AF-A0A6A6T722-F1
#
_entry.id   AF-A0A6A6T722-F1
#
_cell.length_a   1.000
_cell.length_b   1.000
_cell.length_c   1.000
_cell.angle_alpha   90.00
_cell.angle_beta   90.00
_cell.angle_gamma   90.00
#
_symmetry.space_group_name_H-M   'P 1'
#
loop_
_entity.id
_entity.type
_entity.pdbx_description
1 polymer ?
#
loop_
_entity_poly.entity_id
_entity_poly.type
_entity_poly.pdbx_seq_one_letter_code
_entity_poly.pdbx_strand_id
1 'polypeptide(L)'
;MKNLEIWRPKARIITGYVWLAGNKMQRSQKGLVASLLYLLLSSDPEVIRGLQKEYILPSKQSLADWSLRELEGCLVRTLHSVGNSNYNGVCIFIDGLDEIDPNEAGGKSGLIKMLERLSNIPHTKLCVASREENVFQDAYGSFPKIRLQDLNKLDILEYVTTSLQKIEPDPSMSLTQEKIDGLVKHITYGASGVFLWASVVVNNIIRAYNENSDDFQQLRQRVEQLPSDLSKLYTEMWKRLNPDDKSIYQAESALYFRLVL
;
A
#
# COMPACT_ATOMS: atom_id res chain seq x y z
N MET A 1 -11.02 0.27 -15.64
CA MET A 1 -12.42 -0.20 -15.81
C MET A 1 -12.71 -0.80 -17.19
N LYS A 2 -12.26 -0.21 -18.33
CA LYS A 2 -12.52 -0.75 -19.68
C LYS A 2 -12.20 -2.25 -19.85
N ASN A 3 -11.08 -2.73 -19.30
CA ASN A 3 -10.69 -4.15 -19.39
C ASN A 3 -11.57 -5.10 -18.54
N LEU A 4 -12.18 -4.60 -17.46
CA LEU A 4 -13.14 -5.40 -16.68
C LEU A 4 -14.46 -5.55 -17.42
N GLU A 5 -14.91 -4.50 -18.13
CA GLU A 5 -16.07 -4.58 -19.02
C GLU A 5 -15.84 -5.57 -20.18
N ILE A 6 -14.62 -5.64 -20.73
CA ILE A 6 -14.26 -6.67 -21.72
C ILE A 6 -14.31 -8.07 -21.11
N TRP A 7 -13.82 -8.24 -19.88
CA TRP A 7 -13.88 -9.54 -19.22
C TRP A 7 -15.32 -9.97 -18.99
N ARG A 8 -16.09 -9.17 -18.25
CA ARG A 8 -17.50 -9.40 -17.96
C ARG A 8 -18.23 -8.08 -17.75
N PRO A 9 -19.21 -7.75 -18.61
CA PRO A 9 -20.02 -6.55 -18.44
C PRO A 9 -20.75 -6.57 -17.09
N LYS A 10 -20.79 -5.43 -16.39
CA LYS A 10 -21.42 -5.30 -15.05
C LYS A 10 -20.78 -6.17 -13.96
N ALA A 11 -19.51 -6.56 -14.12
CA ALA A 11 -18.79 -7.24 -13.04
C ALA A 11 -18.77 -6.35 -11.79
N ARG A 12 -19.09 -6.94 -10.64
CA ARG A 12 -19.10 -6.23 -9.38
C ARG A 12 -17.68 -6.07 -8.87
N ILE A 13 -17.33 -4.85 -8.48
CA ILE A 13 -16.01 -4.55 -7.91
C ILE A 13 -16.18 -4.34 -6.41
N ILE A 14 -15.39 -5.05 -5.61
CA ILE A 14 -15.30 -4.85 -4.17
C ILE A 14 -13.84 -4.71 -3.75
N THR A 15 -13.62 -4.01 -2.65
CA THR A 15 -12.29 -3.65 -2.16
C THR A 15 -12.15 -4.06 -0.69
N GLY A 16 -11.07 -4.76 -0.36
CA GLY A 16 -10.64 -5.06 1.00
C GLY A 16 -9.31 -4.40 1.30
N TYR A 17 -9.08 -4.08 2.57
CA TYR A 17 -7.82 -3.53 3.06
C TYR A 17 -7.43 -4.23 4.34
N VAL A 18 -6.15 -4.54 4.50
CA VAL A 18 -5.57 -5.06 5.73
C VAL A 18 -4.65 -3.97 6.30
N TRP A 19 -4.86 -3.62 7.58
CA TRP A 19 -4.13 -2.53 8.22
C TRP A 19 -3.50 -2.92 9.55
N LEU A 20 -2.18 -3.07 9.61
CA LEU A 20 -1.47 -3.55 10.80
C LEU A 20 -1.58 -2.58 11.98
N ALA A 21 -1.54 -1.27 11.69
CA ALA A 21 -1.72 -0.21 12.69
C ALA A 21 -3.18 -0.05 13.15
N GLY A 22 -4.12 -0.68 12.44
CA GLY A 22 -5.53 -0.69 12.78
C GLY A 22 -5.87 -1.58 14.00
N ASN A 23 -7.17 -1.65 14.29
CA ASN A 23 -7.69 -2.53 15.33
C ASN A 23 -7.57 -4.02 14.92
N LYS A 24 -7.82 -4.92 15.88
CA LYS A 24 -7.70 -6.38 15.67
C LYS A 24 -8.47 -6.88 14.44
N MET A 25 -9.64 -6.31 14.14
CA MET A 25 -10.41 -6.72 12.96
C MET A 25 -9.72 -6.26 11.67
N GLN A 26 -9.24 -5.02 11.61
CA GLN A 26 -8.61 -4.44 10.41
C GLN A 26 -7.33 -5.15 9.98
N ARG A 27 -6.62 -5.80 10.90
CA ARG A 27 -5.41 -6.60 10.61
C ARG A 27 -5.63 -8.11 10.57
N SER A 28 -6.88 -8.57 10.47
CA SER A 28 -7.23 -10.00 10.56
C SER A 28 -7.93 -10.50 9.30
N GLN A 29 -7.74 -11.79 8.97
CA GLN A 29 -8.46 -12.53 7.96
C GLN A 29 -9.95 -12.50 8.26
N LYS A 30 -10.33 -12.64 9.54
CA LYS A 30 -11.73 -12.51 9.96
C LYS A 30 -12.34 -11.17 9.54
N GLY A 31 -11.62 -10.07 9.75
CA GLY A 31 -12.12 -8.73 9.41
C GLY A 31 -12.12 -8.46 7.92
N LEU A 32 -11.13 -8.97 7.19
CA LEU A 32 -11.12 -8.92 5.73
C LEU A 32 -12.32 -9.66 5.14
N VAL A 33 -12.55 -10.92 5.53
CA VAL A 33 -13.68 -11.73 5.04
C VAL A 33 -15.01 -11.09 5.42
N ALA A 34 -15.15 -10.60 6.65
CA ALA A 34 -16.37 -9.91 7.10
C ALA A 34 -16.65 -8.65 6.26
N SER A 35 -15.62 -7.86 5.97
CA SER A 35 -15.72 -6.65 5.14
C SER A 35 -16.14 -6.99 3.72
N LEU A 36 -15.50 -7.98 3.09
CA LEU A 36 -15.85 -8.43 1.74
C LEU A 36 -17.28 -8.98 1.67
N LEU A 37 -17.68 -9.78 2.67
CA LEU A 37 -19.04 -10.29 2.76
C LEU A 37 -20.04 -9.15 2.91
N TYR A 38 -19.79 -8.19 3.81
CA TYR A 38 -20.64 -7.01 3.96
C TYR A 38 -20.79 -6.24 2.64
N LEU A 39 -19.69 -6.00 1.93
CA LEU A 39 -19.70 -5.32 0.63
C LEU A 39 -20.50 -6.09 -0.42
N LEU A 40 -20.49 -7.43 -0.40
CA LEU A 40 -21.26 -8.27 -1.30
C LEU A 40 -22.75 -8.33 -0.94
N LEU A 41 -23.09 -8.32 0.34
CA LEU A 41 -24.48 -8.40 0.79
C LEU A 41 -25.20 -7.06 0.71
N SER A 42 -24.51 -5.97 1.09
CA SER A 42 -25.11 -4.63 1.16
C SER A 42 -25.69 -4.12 -0.16
N SER A 43 -25.17 -4.57 -1.30
CA SER A 43 -25.65 -4.12 -2.62
C SER A 43 -26.66 -5.03 -3.31
N ASP A 44 -27.07 -6.18 -2.72
CA ASP A 44 -28.09 -7.05 -3.33
C ASP A 44 -28.95 -7.81 -2.28
N PRO A 45 -30.20 -7.38 -2.06
CA PRO A 45 -31.13 -8.07 -1.16
C PRO A 45 -31.50 -9.51 -1.57
N GLU A 46 -31.41 -9.89 -2.85
CA GLU A 46 -31.69 -11.26 -3.29
C GLU A 46 -30.62 -12.23 -2.80
N VAL A 47 -29.36 -11.79 -2.81
CA VAL A 47 -28.24 -12.58 -2.30
C VAL A 47 -28.40 -12.84 -0.81
N ILE A 48 -28.88 -11.83 -0.05
CA ILE A 48 -29.21 -11.97 1.37
C ILE A 48 -30.32 -13.00 1.58
N ARG A 49 -31.40 -12.94 0.78
CA ARG A 49 -32.52 -13.90 0.84
C ARG A 49 -32.07 -15.34 0.58
N GLY A 50 -31.13 -15.53 -0.34
CA GLY A 50 -30.52 -16.83 -0.61
C GLY A 50 -29.81 -17.41 0.63
N LEU A 51 -28.98 -16.60 1.29
CA LEU A 51 -28.24 -17.02 2.48
C LEU A 51 -29.15 -17.26 3.71
N GLN A 52 -30.21 -16.48 3.87
CA GLN A 52 -31.17 -16.60 4.98
C GLN A 52 -31.85 -17.97 5.04
N LYS A 53 -32.02 -18.65 3.89
CA LYS A 53 -32.66 -19.97 3.83
C LYS A 53 -31.76 -21.10 4.32
N GLU A 54 -30.44 -20.87 4.33
CA GLU A 54 -29.44 -21.92 4.53
C GLU A 54 -28.67 -21.75 5.86
N TYR A 55 -28.66 -20.54 6.43
CA TYR A 55 -28.07 -20.23 7.73
C TYR A 55 -29.13 -19.92 8.77
N ILE A 56 -28.92 -20.38 10.01
CA ILE A 56 -29.61 -19.84 11.19
C ILE A 56 -28.97 -18.48 11.53
N LEU A 57 -29.04 -17.53 10.58
CA LEU A 57 -28.64 -16.13 10.77
C LEU A 57 -29.27 -15.47 12.01
N PRO A 58 -30.49 -15.83 12.48
CA PRO A 58 -31.08 -15.20 13.66
C PRO A 58 -30.26 -15.35 14.96
N SER A 59 -29.34 -16.32 15.03
CA SER A 59 -28.46 -16.53 16.19
C SER A 59 -27.20 -15.65 16.19
N LYS A 60 -26.93 -14.92 15.11
CA LYS A 60 -25.71 -14.14 14.91
C LYS A 60 -26.05 -12.64 15.02
N GLN A 61 -25.87 -12.07 16.21
CA GLN A 61 -26.24 -10.68 16.51
C GLN A 61 -25.05 -9.72 16.46
N SER A 62 -23.83 -10.24 16.54
CA SER A 62 -22.59 -9.48 16.50
C SER A 62 -21.53 -10.18 15.66
N LEU A 63 -20.50 -9.44 15.24
CA LEU A 63 -19.34 -10.01 14.56
C LEU A 63 -18.56 -11.00 15.43
N ALA A 64 -18.70 -10.93 16.76
CA ALA A 64 -18.06 -11.87 17.68
C ALA A 64 -18.64 -13.29 17.55
N ASP A 65 -19.92 -13.42 17.20
CA ASP A 65 -20.64 -14.69 17.09
C ASP A 65 -20.19 -15.54 15.90
N TRP A 66 -19.49 -14.91 14.96
CA TRP A 66 -19.00 -15.55 13.74
C TRP A 66 -17.58 -16.07 13.92
N SER A 67 -17.34 -17.34 13.63
CA SER A 67 -15.99 -17.85 13.39
C SER A 67 -15.48 -17.45 12.00
N LEU A 68 -14.16 -17.41 11.83
CA LEU A 68 -13.55 -17.21 10.51
C LEU A 68 -14.05 -18.25 9.50
N ARG A 69 -14.15 -19.51 9.91
CA ARG A 69 -14.63 -20.61 9.05
C ARG A 69 -16.07 -20.40 8.57
N GLU A 70 -16.96 -19.94 9.44
CA GLU A 70 -18.34 -19.62 9.05
C GLU A 70 -18.37 -18.46 8.06
N LEU A 71 -17.61 -17.39 8.31
CA LEU A 71 -17.53 -16.23 7.42
C LEU A 71 -16.95 -16.60 6.05
N GLU A 72 -15.86 -17.37 6.01
CA GLU A 72 -15.27 -17.84 4.76
C GLU A 72 -16.27 -18.68 3.98
N GLY A 73 -16.96 -19.62 4.64
CA GLY A 73 -18.00 -20.39 3.99
C GLY A 73 -19.08 -19.48 3.40
N CYS A 74 -19.53 -18.48 4.15
CA CYS A 74 -20.56 -17.55 3.70
C CYS A 74 -20.07 -16.75 2.50
N LEU A 75 -18.83 -16.25 2.53
CA LEU A 75 -18.22 -15.55 1.41
C LEU A 75 -18.15 -16.43 0.16
N VAL A 76 -17.65 -17.66 0.28
CA VAL A 76 -17.55 -18.61 -0.85
C VAL A 76 -18.92 -18.84 -1.49
N ARG A 77 -19.96 -19.14 -0.71
CA ARG A 77 -21.32 -19.32 -1.24
C ARG A 77 -21.89 -18.05 -1.85
N THR A 78 -21.64 -16.91 -1.23
CA THR A 78 -22.07 -15.60 -1.76
C THR A 78 -21.46 -15.36 -3.14
N LEU A 79 -20.16 -15.62 -3.30
CA LEU A 79 -19.47 -15.49 -4.58
C LEU A 79 -20.04 -16.45 -5.64
N HIS A 80 -20.35 -17.70 -5.28
CA HIS A 80 -21.04 -18.63 -6.18
C HIS A 80 -22.44 -18.14 -6.60
N SER A 81 -23.21 -17.58 -5.67
CA SER A 81 -24.55 -17.05 -5.95
C SER A 81 -24.49 -15.82 -6.86
N VAL A 82 -23.62 -14.86 -6.52
CA VAL A 82 -23.45 -13.62 -7.28
C VAL A 82 -22.91 -13.90 -8.68
N GLY A 83 -21.97 -14.84 -8.83
CA GLY A 83 -21.41 -15.21 -10.14
C GLY A 83 -22.43 -15.82 -11.11
N ASN A 84 -23.56 -16.32 -10.60
CA ASN A 84 -24.65 -16.91 -11.38
C ASN A 84 -25.87 -15.96 -11.54
N SER A 85 -25.80 -14.73 -11.01
CA SER A 85 -26.89 -13.76 -11.04
C SER A 85 -26.67 -12.66 -12.09
N ASN A 86 -27.41 -11.55 -12.00
CA ASN A 86 -27.33 -10.41 -12.94
C ASN A 86 -25.93 -9.77 -13.03
N TYR A 87 -25.05 -10.03 -12.06
CA TYR A 87 -23.67 -9.58 -12.06
C TYR A 87 -22.83 -10.69 -12.69
N ASN A 88 -22.40 -10.50 -13.93
CA ASN A 88 -21.71 -11.55 -14.66
C ASN A 88 -20.41 -12.03 -13.96
N GLY A 89 -19.87 -11.33 -12.96
CA GLY A 89 -18.78 -11.82 -12.10
C GLY A 89 -18.41 -10.85 -10.98
N VAL A 90 -17.45 -11.22 -10.15
CA VAL A 90 -16.93 -10.42 -9.04
C VAL A 90 -15.42 -10.21 -9.19
N CYS A 91 -14.95 -8.96 -9.11
CA CYS A 91 -13.54 -8.61 -9.03
C CYS A 91 -13.24 -8.04 -7.64
N ILE A 92 -12.34 -8.69 -6.91
CA ILE A 92 -11.95 -8.32 -5.55
C ILE A 92 -10.57 -7.70 -5.61
N PHE A 93 -10.45 -6.46 -5.13
CA PHE A 93 -9.16 -5.81 -4.90
C PHE A 93 -8.81 -5.91 -3.42
N ILE A 94 -7.59 -6.32 -3.08
CA ILE A 94 -7.15 -6.41 -1.68
C ILE A 94 -5.79 -5.74 -1.55
N ASP A 95 -5.70 -4.76 -0.67
CA ASP A 95 -4.46 -4.04 -0.42
C ASP A 95 -3.92 -4.33 0.99
N GLY A 96 -2.60 -4.25 1.13
CA GLY A 96 -1.87 -4.47 2.38
C GLY A 96 -1.72 -5.94 2.82
N LEU A 97 -1.57 -6.92 1.93
CA LEU A 97 -1.48 -8.33 2.38
C LEU A 97 -0.35 -8.59 3.40
N ASP A 98 0.76 -7.85 3.32
CA ASP A 98 1.88 -7.95 4.25
C ASP A 98 1.57 -7.45 5.66
N GLU A 99 0.46 -6.72 5.83
CA GLU A 99 0.02 -6.12 7.09
C GLU A 99 -0.84 -7.04 7.97
N ILE A 100 -1.03 -8.29 7.55
CA ILE A 100 -1.80 -9.27 8.31
C ILE A 100 -1.11 -9.62 9.65
N ASP A 101 -1.89 -9.73 10.73
CA ASP A 101 -1.37 -10.13 12.04
C ASP A 101 -0.77 -11.54 11.94
N PRO A 102 0.54 -11.73 12.23
CA PRO A 102 1.20 -13.02 12.08
C PRO A 102 0.64 -14.09 13.02
N ASN A 103 -0.02 -13.69 14.11
CA ASN A 103 -0.58 -14.61 15.10
C ASN A 103 -2.00 -15.08 14.75
N GLU A 104 -2.61 -14.54 13.69
CA GLU A 104 -4.00 -14.81 13.35
C GLU A 104 -4.11 -15.77 12.17
N ALA A 105 -4.80 -16.90 12.39
CA ALA A 105 -5.17 -17.88 11.37
C ALA A 105 -4.01 -18.31 10.43
N GLY A 106 -2.80 -18.47 10.98
CA GLY A 106 -1.61 -18.86 10.20
C GLY A 106 -0.92 -17.72 9.45
N GLY A 107 -1.24 -16.46 9.79
CA GLY A 107 -0.61 -15.26 9.26
C GLY A 107 -0.65 -15.20 7.74
N LYS A 108 0.47 -14.79 7.13
CA LYS A 108 0.61 -14.65 5.67
C LYS A 108 0.34 -15.97 4.92
N SER A 109 0.79 -17.11 5.46
CA SER A 109 0.54 -18.42 4.85
C SER A 109 -0.93 -18.84 4.89
N GLY A 110 -1.63 -18.52 5.98
CA GLY A 110 -3.08 -18.73 6.08
C GLY A 110 -3.86 -17.86 5.09
N LEU A 111 -3.49 -16.58 5.01
CA LEU A 111 -4.06 -15.61 4.07
C LEU A 111 -3.88 -16.07 2.62
N ILE A 112 -2.68 -16.51 2.23
CA ILE A 112 -2.41 -17.04 0.88
C ILE A 112 -3.34 -18.22 0.57
N LYS A 113 -3.42 -19.21 1.46
CA LYS A 113 -4.32 -20.37 1.28
C LYS A 113 -5.79 -19.95 1.14
N MET A 114 -6.22 -18.92 1.87
CA MET A 114 -7.57 -18.38 1.76
C MET A 114 -7.79 -17.73 0.38
N LEU A 115 -6.86 -16.90 -0.08
CA LEU A 115 -6.94 -16.25 -1.38
C LEU A 115 -6.91 -17.26 -2.53
N GLU A 116 -6.11 -18.32 -2.44
CA GLU A 116 -6.13 -19.45 -3.38
C GLU A 116 -7.50 -20.14 -3.44
N ARG A 117 -8.18 -20.32 -2.30
CA ARG A 117 -9.55 -20.86 -2.30
C ARG A 117 -10.51 -19.92 -3.01
N LEU A 118 -10.40 -18.61 -2.78
CA LEU A 118 -11.28 -17.61 -3.39
C LEU A 118 -11.03 -17.46 -4.89
N SER A 119 -9.78 -17.55 -5.36
CA SER A 119 -9.44 -17.43 -6.79
C SER A 119 -9.96 -18.58 -7.63
N ASN A 120 -10.13 -19.77 -7.02
CA ASN A 120 -10.68 -20.95 -7.68
C ASN A 120 -12.22 -20.90 -7.83
N ILE A 121 -12.90 -19.89 -7.28
CA ILE A 121 -14.35 -19.74 -7.43
C ILE A 121 -14.66 -19.23 -8.84
N PRO A 122 -15.56 -19.89 -9.60
CA PRO A 122 -15.98 -19.42 -10.91
C PRO A 122 -16.44 -17.96 -10.88
N HIS A 123 -16.14 -17.24 -11.96
CA HIS A 123 -16.52 -15.83 -12.12
C HIS A 123 -15.96 -14.88 -11.06
N THR A 124 -14.92 -15.29 -10.34
CA THR A 124 -14.19 -14.46 -9.38
C THR A 124 -12.80 -14.11 -9.92
N LYS A 125 -12.40 -12.84 -9.79
CA LYS A 125 -11.04 -12.38 -10.02
C LYS A 125 -10.50 -11.72 -8.76
N LEU A 126 -9.24 -11.96 -8.46
CA LEU A 126 -8.51 -11.29 -7.38
C LEU A 126 -7.43 -10.40 -7.99
N CYS A 127 -7.30 -9.19 -7.46
CA CYS A 127 -6.15 -8.32 -7.67
C CYS A 127 -5.65 -7.92 -6.29
N VAL A 128 -4.42 -8.30 -5.96
CA VAL A 128 -3.88 -8.10 -4.62
C VAL A 128 -2.62 -7.25 -4.65
N ALA A 129 -2.41 -6.46 -3.61
CA ALA A 129 -1.24 -5.61 -3.42
C ALA A 129 -0.56 -5.94 -2.08
N SER A 130 0.77 -5.97 -2.11
CA SER A 130 1.63 -6.22 -0.95
C SER A 130 3.03 -5.67 -1.19
N ARG A 131 3.82 -5.56 -0.13
CA ARG A 131 5.28 -5.45 -0.25
C ARG A 131 5.88 -6.71 -0.90
N GLU A 132 7.07 -6.57 -1.47
CA GLU A 132 7.81 -7.66 -2.13
C GLU A 132 8.48 -8.60 -1.13
N GLU A 133 7.70 -9.21 -0.25
CA GLU A 133 8.20 -10.25 0.64
C GLU A 133 8.27 -11.61 -0.06
N ASN A 134 9.27 -12.42 0.30
CA ASN A 134 9.51 -13.74 -0.30
C ASN A 134 8.26 -14.62 -0.29
N VAL A 135 7.49 -14.63 0.80
CA VAL A 135 6.28 -15.45 0.90
C VAL A 135 5.23 -15.15 -0.19
N PHE A 136 5.12 -13.88 -0.61
CA PHE A 136 4.21 -13.49 -1.69
C PHE A 136 4.85 -13.67 -3.07
N GLN A 137 6.17 -13.51 -3.20
CA GLN A 137 6.87 -13.83 -4.44
C GLN A 137 6.81 -15.33 -4.75
N ASP A 138 6.95 -16.17 -3.74
CA ASP A 138 6.86 -17.63 -3.87
C ASP A 138 5.44 -18.06 -4.28
N ALA A 139 4.40 -17.45 -3.67
CA ALA A 139 3.01 -17.77 -3.96
C ALA A 139 2.49 -17.20 -5.28
N TYR A 140 2.85 -15.95 -5.61
CA TYR A 140 2.24 -15.20 -6.70
C TYR A 140 3.21 -14.82 -7.84
N GLY A 141 4.47 -15.25 -7.76
CA GLY A 141 5.52 -14.82 -8.67
C GLY A 141 5.27 -15.13 -10.15
N SER A 142 4.47 -16.16 -10.44
CA SER A 142 4.06 -16.60 -11.78
C SER A 142 2.83 -15.88 -12.35
N PHE A 143 2.12 -15.10 -11.54
CA PHE A 143 0.93 -14.37 -11.97
C PHE A 143 1.30 -13.02 -12.60
N PRO A 144 0.40 -12.43 -13.43
CA PRO A 144 0.58 -11.06 -13.91
C PRO A 144 0.73 -10.10 -12.74
N LYS A 145 1.82 -9.33 -12.73
CA LYS A 145 2.16 -8.41 -11.65
C LYS A 145 2.64 -7.07 -12.18
N ILE A 146 2.39 -6.04 -11.37
CA ILE A 146 2.85 -4.67 -11.61
C ILE A 146 3.75 -4.30 -10.44
N ARG A 147 4.96 -3.85 -10.75
CA ARG A 147 5.92 -3.33 -9.78
C ARG A 147 5.97 -1.82 -9.90
N LEU A 148 5.46 -1.11 -8.89
CA LEU A 148 5.38 0.36 -8.95
C LEU A 148 6.76 1.00 -9.08
N GLN A 149 7.77 0.43 -8.40
CA GLN A 149 9.15 0.91 -8.45
C GLN A 149 9.78 0.83 -9.85
N ASP A 150 9.30 -0.09 -10.70
CA ASP A 150 9.78 -0.25 -12.07
C ASP A 150 9.09 0.73 -13.03
N LEU A 151 7.97 1.33 -12.63
CA LEU A 151 7.11 2.14 -13.48
C LEU A 151 7.11 3.63 -13.13
N ASN A 152 7.43 4.00 -11.88
CA ASN A 152 7.33 5.38 -11.42
C ASN A 152 8.61 6.22 -11.60
N LYS A 153 9.66 5.66 -12.23
CA LYS A 153 10.94 6.36 -12.41
C LYS A 153 10.78 7.67 -13.19
N LEU A 154 9.93 7.70 -14.21
CA LEU A 154 9.65 8.91 -14.99
C LEU A 154 8.89 9.95 -14.16
N ASP A 155 7.90 9.51 -13.36
CA ASP A 155 7.17 10.41 -12.46
C ASP A 155 8.07 11.02 -11.39
N ILE A 156 8.99 10.22 -10.83
CA ILE A 156 10.02 10.70 -9.89
C ILE A 156 10.94 11.69 -10.60
N LEU A 157 11.40 11.38 -11.81
CA LEU A 157 12.25 12.29 -12.58
C LEU A 157 11.57 13.64 -12.82
N GLU A 158 10.31 13.62 -13.26
CA GLU A 158 9.51 14.81 -13.50
C GLU A 158 9.32 15.62 -12.21
N TYR A 159 8.96 14.96 -11.10
CA TYR A 159 8.82 15.60 -9.80
C TYR A 159 10.11 16.28 -9.33
N VAL A 160 11.24 15.55 -9.38
CA VAL A 160 12.55 16.06 -8.93
C VAL A 160 12.98 17.23 -9.83
N THR A 161 12.83 17.09 -11.15
CA THR A 161 13.17 18.13 -12.13
C THR A 161 12.37 19.40 -11.85
N THR A 162 11.04 19.28 -11.80
CA THR A 162 10.13 20.43 -11.60
C THR A 162 10.37 21.10 -10.24
N SER A 163 10.75 20.32 -9.23
CA SER A 163 11.02 20.86 -7.90
C SER A 163 12.35 21.59 -7.82
N LEU A 164 13.43 21.05 -8.41
CA LEU A 164 14.76 21.66 -8.39
C LEU A 164 14.93 22.79 -9.40
N GLN A 165 14.11 22.86 -10.44
CA GLN A 165 14.06 24.01 -11.35
C GLN A 165 13.63 25.33 -10.66
N LYS A 166 13.07 25.24 -9.45
CA LYS A 166 12.78 26.42 -8.62
C LYS A 166 14.04 27.06 -8.03
N ILE A 167 15.17 26.36 -8.07
CA ILE A 167 16.47 26.88 -7.66
C ILE A 167 17.07 27.61 -8.88
N GLU A 168 17.22 28.93 -8.78
CA GLU A 168 17.86 29.70 -9.83
C GLU A 168 19.36 29.42 -9.85
N PRO A 169 19.99 29.20 -11.04
CA PRO A 169 21.44 29.06 -11.12
C PRO A 169 22.16 30.30 -10.58
N ASP A 170 22.98 30.10 -9.54
CA ASP A 170 23.80 31.15 -8.94
C ASP A 170 25.29 30.83 -9.12
N PRO A 171 26.01 31.57 -10.01
CA PRO A 171 27.45 31.43 -10.18
C PRO A 171 28.26 31.64 -8.90
N SER A 172 27.78 32.49 -7.98
CA SER A 172 28.45 32.75 -6.70
C SER A 172 28.46 31.53 -5.77
N MET A 173 27.44 30.67 -5.91
CA MET A 173 27.31 29.39 -5.20
C MET A 173 27.86 28.21 -6.02
N SER A 174 28.56 28.50 -7.12
CA SER A 174 29.03 27.50 -8.09
C SER A 174 27.90 26.64 -8.65
N LEU A 175 26.67 27.15 -8.71
CA LEU A 175 25.50 26.40 -9.15
C LEU A 175 25.17 26.73 -10.60
N THR A 176 25.35 25.75 -11.48
CA THR A 176 25.02 25.85 -12.91
C THR A 176 23.83 24.96 -13.23
N GLN A 177 23.14 25.21 -14.36
CA GLN A 177 22.05 24.34 -14.80
C GLN A 177 22.51 22.87 -14.95
N GLU A 178 23.70 22.65 -15.52
CA GLU A 178 24.28 21.31 -15.68
C GLU A 178 24.45 20.58 -14.32
N LYS A 179 24.84 21.32 -13.29
CA LYS A 179 24.99 20.79 -11.93
C LYS A 179 23.65 20.45 -11.29
N ILE A 180 22.62 21.28 -11.50
CA ILE A 180 21.25 21.00 -11.07
C ILE A 180 20.74 19.73 -11.77
N ASP A 181 20.96 19.60 -13.08
CA ASP A 181 20.59 18.39 -13.83
C ASP A 181 21.32 17.14 -13.32
N GLY A 182 22.57 17.31 -12.86
CA GLY A 182 23.33 16.28 -12.17
C GLY A 182 22.67 15.82 -10.86
N LEU A 183 22.21 16.76 -10.03
CA LEU A 183 21.46 16.46 -8.80
C LEU A 183 20.15 15.75 -9.12
N VAL A 184 19.41 16.21 -10.14
CA VAL A 184 18.17 15.57 -10.60
C VAL A 184 18.40 14.09 -10.91
N LYS A 185 19.42 13.77 -11.72
CA LYS A 185 19.77 12.39 -12.06
C LYS A 185 20.14 11.57 -10.82
N HIS A 186 20.95 12.15 -9.94
CA HIS A 186 21.44 11.45 -8.75
C HIS A 186 20.29 11.13 -7.77
N ILE A 187 19.40 12.09 -7.52
CA ILE A 187 18.22 11.90 -6.65
C ILE A 187 17.24 10.91 -7.28
N THR A 188 16.96 11.03 -8.58
CA THR A 188 16.05 10.12 -9.29
C THR A 188 16.54 8.68 -9.21
N TYR A 189 17.85 8.45 -9.39
CA TYR A 189 18.44 7.13 -9.25
C TYR A 189 18.45 6.65 -7.79
N GLY A 190 18.85 7.52 -6.86
CA GLY A 190 18.89 7.22 -5.43
C GLY A 190 17.54 6.81 -4.84
N ALA A 191 16.46 7.40 -5.35
CA ALA A 191 15.09 7.09 -4.92
C ALA A 191 14.73 5.62 -5.08
N SER A 192 15.31 4.89 -6.05
CA SER A 192 15.04 3.46 -6.27
C SER A 192 13.53 3.12 -6.31
N GLY A 193 12.73 4.01 -6.91
CA GLY A 193 11.28 3.88 -7.00
C GLY A 193 10.49 4.28 -5.74
N VAL A 194 11.15 4.77 -4.69
CA VAL A 194 10.51 5.27 -3.46
C VAL A 194 10.24 6.77 -3.59
N PHE A 195 9.01 7.12 -3.98
CA PHE A 195 8.63 8.52 -4.21
C PHE A 195 8.79 9.41 -2.96
N LEU A 196 8.47 8.87 -1.79
CA LEU A 196 8.62 9.56 -0.51
C LEU A 196 10.09 9.92 -0.22
N TRP A 197 11.03 9.03 -0.57
CA TRP A 197 12.46 9.31 -0.46
C TRP A 197 12.83 10.52 -1.33
N ALA A 198 12.41 10.52 -2.60
CA ALA A 198 12.68 11.62 -3.53
C ALA A 198 12.12 12.96 -2.99
N SER A 199 10.88 12.96 -2.49
CA SER A 199 10.25 14.14 -1.89
C SER A 199 11.03 14.69 -0.70
N VAL A 200 11.45 13.81 0.22
CA VAL A 200 12.22 14.20 1.39
C VAL A 200 13.58 14.80 0.98
N VAL A 201 14.29 14.15 0.05
CA VAL A 201 15.61 14.62 -0.40
C VAL A 201 15.52 15.96 -1.12
N VAL A 202 14.56 16.10 -2.05
CA VAL A 202 14.31 17.36 -2.77
C VAL A 202 14.04 18.50 -1.79
N ASN A 203 13.14 18.29 -0.83
CA ASN A 203 12.83 19.31 0.18
C ASN A 203 14.06 19.65 1.04
N ASN A 204 14.91 18.67 1.37
CA ASN A 204 16.14 18.92 2.10
C ASN A 204 17.12 19.80 1.30
N ILE A 205 17.26 19.56 0.00
CA ILE A 205 18.14 20.32 -0.89
C ILE A 205 17.63 21.74 -1.09
N ILE A 206 16.33 21.93 -1.35
CA ILE A 206 15.72 23.26 -1.48
C ILE A 206 15.91 24.06 -0.19
N ARG A 207 15.71 23.42 0.96
CA ARG A 207 15.93 24.04 2.27
C ARG A 207 17.39 24.43 2.48
N ALA A 208 18.33 23.52 2.19
CA ALA A 208 19.76 23.79 2.36
C ALA A 208 20.23 24.95 1.47
N TYR A 209 19.72 25.03 0.24
CA TYR A 209 20.01 26.15 -0.64
C TYR A 209 19.45 27.48 -0.09
N ASN A 210 18.15 27.53 0.23
CA ASN A 210 17.48 28.78 0.62
C ASN A 210 17.85 29.28 2.03
N GLU A 211 17.99 28.38 3.01
CA GLU A 211 18.17 28.76 4.42
C GLU A 211 19.64 28.78 4.83
N ASN A 212 20.45 27.84 4.36
CA ASN A 212 21.84 27.71 4.80
C ASN A 212 22.85 28.34 3.81
N SER A 213 22.39 28.75 2.62
CA SER A 213 23.27 29.22 1.54
C SER A 213 24.35 28.19 1.18
N ASP A 214 23.98 26.91 1.14
CA ASP A 214 24.90 25.82 0.82
C ASP A 214 25.31 25.86 -0.67
N ASP A 215 26.62 25.82 -0.93
CA ASP A 215 27.16 25.74 -2.29
C ASP A 215 26.91 24.37 -2.95
N PHE A 216 27.21 24.27 -4.25
CA PHE A 216 27.01 23.01 -4.97
C PHE A 216 27.74 21.80 -4.35
N GLN A 217 28.96 21.95 -3.83
CA GLN A 217 29.68 20.82 -3.24
C GLN A 217 28.98 20.33 -1.98
N GLN A 218 28.48 21.25 -1.14
CA GLN A 218 27.72 20.92 0.05
C GLN A 218 26.39 20.24 -0.30
N LEU A 219 25.65 20.75 -1.28
CA LEU A 219 24.41 20.12 -1.76
C LEU A 219 24.66 18.72 -2.30
N ARG A 220 25.69 18.53 -3.13
CA ARG A 220 26.09 17.22 -3.65
C ARG A 220 26.45 16.25 -2.53
N GLN A 221 27.26 16.70 -1.57
CA GLN A 221 27.68 15.89 -0.42
C GLN A 221 26.46 15.48 0.43
N ARG A 222 25.47 16.36 0.60
CA ARG A 222 24.22 16.00 1.28
C ARG A 222 23.54 14.83 0.59
N VAL A 223 23.31 14.90 -0.73
CA VAL A 223 22.65 13.80 -1.44
C VAL A 223 23.45 12.49 -1.32
N GLU A 224 24.79 12.55 -1.44
CA GLU A 224 25.66 11.38 -1.32
C GLU A 224 25.63 10.75 0.09
N GLN A 225 25.38 11.55 1.13
CA GLN A 225 25.28 11.08 2.52
C GLN A 225 23.89 10.54 2.88
N LEU A 226 22.86 10.81 2.07
CA LEU A 226 21.52 10.33 2.37
C LEU A 226 21.44 8.83 2.08
N PRO A 227 21.04 8.01 3.07
CA PRO A 227 20.91 6.58 2.86
C PRO A 227 19.77 6.31 1.87
N SER A 228 19.96 5.36 0.96
CA SER A 228 18.90 4.90 0.05
C SER A 228 17.72 4.23 0.77
N ASP A 229 17.96 3.74 1.99
CA ASP A 229 16.94 3.16 2.86
C ASP A 229 16.14 4.25 3.59
N LEU A 230 14.82 4.24 3.39
CA LEU A 230 13.90 5.25 3.93
C LEU A 230 13.90 5.27 5.48
N SER A 231 14.01 4.12 6.13
CA SER A 231 14.05 4.05 7.60
C SER A 231 15.34 4.68 8.16
N LYS A 232 16.48 4.44 7.50
CA LYS A 232 17.74 5.12 7.82
C LYS A 232 17.65 6.61 7.52
N LEU A 233 16.98 7.02 6.44
CA LEU A 233 16.77 8.43 6.11
C LEU A 233 16.01 9.15 7.23
N TYR A 234 14.89 8.58 7.67
CA TYR A 234 14.13 9.11 8.81
C TYR A 234 14.96 9.13 10.10
N THR A 235 15.75 8.08 10.34
CA THR A 235 16.63 8.02 11.52
C THR A 235 17.66 9.15 11.52
N GLU A 236 18.28 9.43 10.38
CA GLU A 236 19.26 10.53 10.27
C GLU A 236 18.60 11.90 10.35
N MET A 237 17.43 12.09 9.73
CA MET A 237 16.64 13.32 9.90
C MET A 237 16.26 13.54 11.36
N TRP A 238 15.82 12.49 12.05
CA TRP A 238 15.45 12.53 13.46
C TRP A 238 16.62 12.98 14.33
N LYS A 239 17.80 12.38 14.13
CA LYS A 239 19.03 12.74 14.86
C LYS A 239 19.45 14.19 14.63
N ARG A 240 19.30 14.70 13.41
CA ARG A 240 19.65 16.09 13.06
C ARG A 240 18.70 17.10 13.69
N LEU A 241 17.41 16.79 13.74
CA LEU A 241 16.38 17.68 14.29
C LEU A 241 16.29 17.64 15.81
N ASN A 242 16.73 16.52 16.43
CA ASN A 242 16.69 16.32 17.88
C ASN A 242 18.08 15.91 18.41
N PRO A 243 19.10 16.79 18.30
CA PRO A 243 20.46 16.46 18.73
C PRO A 243 20.54 16.23 20.25
N ASP A 244 19.76 16.99 21.03
CA ASP A 244 19.84 17.00 22.50
C ASP A 244 18.65 16.31 23.20
N ASP A 245 17.57 15.96 22.47
CA ASP A 245 16.30 15.57 23.08
C ASP A 245 15.66 14.32 22.42
N LYS A 246 16.44 13.24 22.37
CA LYS A 246 16.00 11.97 21.75
C LYS A 246 14.77 11.33 22.39
N SER A 247 14.43 11.64 23.65
CA SER A 247 13.39 10.92 24.39
C SER A 247 12.02 11.61 24.39
N ILE A 248 11.96 12.95 24.38
CA ILE A 248 10.70 13.68 24.59
C ILE A 248 9.73 13.49 23.43
N TYR A 249 10.21 13.64 22.19
CA TYR A 249 9.34 13.59 21.00
C TYR A 249 9.31 12.24 20.30
N GLN A 250 10.15 11.28 20.72
CA GLN A 250 10.29 10.01 20.00
C GLN A 250 9.05 9.13 20.13
N ALA A 251 8.45 9.07 21.32
CA ALA A 251 7.21 8.33 21.53
C ALA A 251 6.04 8.94 20.75
N GLU A 252 5.94 10.27 20.75
CA GLU A 252 4.90 11.00 20.03
C GLU A 252 5.08 10.90 18.51
N SER A 253 6.31 11.00 18.01
CA SER A 253 6.60 10.89 16.58
C SER A 253 6.48 9.46 16.08
N ALA A 254 6.83 8.45 16.90
CA ALA A 254 6.53 7.05 16.59
C ALA A 254 5.02 6.80 16.52
N LEU A 255 4.22 7.49 17.34
CA LEU A 255 2.76 7.45 17.25
C LEU A 255 2.27 8.08 15.93
N TYR A 256 2.77 9.26 15.55
CA TYR A 256 2.41 9.87 14.25
C TYR A 256 2.84 9.01 13.06
N PHE A 257 4.06 8.47 13.07
CA PHE A 257 4.50 7.56 12.02
C PHE A 257 3.64 6.30 11.96
N ARG A 258 3.20 5.73 13.09
CA ARG A 258 2.27 4.60 13.10
C ARG A 258 0.87 4.96 12.59
N LEU A 259 0.46 6.22 12.70
CA LEU A 259 -0.87 6.68 12.26
C LEU A 259 -0.89 7.08 10.78
N VAL A 260 0.25 7.55 10.24
CA VAL A 260 0.37 8.14 8.91
C VAL A 260 1.06 7.23 7.90
N LEU A 261 1.89 6.28 8.35
CA LEU A 261 2.54 5.23 7.54
C LEU A 261 1.93 3.87 7.85
#